data_AF-A0A8J2UL12-F1
#
_entry.id   AF-A0A8J2UL12-F1
#
_cell.length_a   1.000
_cell.length_b   1.000
_cell.length_c   1.000
_cell.angle_alpha   90.00
_cell.angle_beta   90.00
_cell.angle_gamma   90.00
#
_symmetry.space_group_name_H-M   'P 1'
#
loop_
_entity.id
_entity.type
_entity.pdbx_description
1 polymer ?
#
loop_
_entity_poly.entity_id
_entity_poly.type
_entity_poly.pdbx_seq_one_letter_code
_entity_poly.pdbx_strand_id
1 'polypeptide(L)'
;MKPMEILRVLRFGIVGLTAAAVHYWTVIALVELFDAAPLRANVGGFVVAFWVSYFGHRHWTFSDTREEGRGQAASFLRFLSVAVLGFLVNELLFFVLLHTTHMPYYVALAIVVLTVAAMTYVLSKLWAFRRVSSS
;
A
#
# COMPACT_ATOMS: atom_id res chain seq x y z
N MET A 1 17.01 19.31 4.17
CA MET A 1 16.22 18.94 2.96
C MET A 1 15.55 20.20 2.44
N LYS A 2 15.42 20.38 1.11
CA LYS A 2 14.69 21.54 0.55
C LYS A 2 13.20 21.47 0.97
N PRO A 3 12.50 22.59 1.25
CA PRO A 3 11.11 22.58 1.73
C PRO A 3 10.15 21.75 0.85
N MET A 4 10.38 21.77 -0.47
CA MET A 4 9.62 21.01 -1.48
C MET A 4 9.72 19.49 -1.29
N GLU A 5 10.86 18.97 -0.81
CA GLU A 5 11.05 17.53 -0.58
C GLU A 5 10.30 17.05 0.65
N ILE A 6 10.25 17.86 1.72
CA ILE A 6 9.52 17.54 2.95
C ILE A 6 8.02 17.45 2.65
N LEU A 7 7.49 18.39 1.87
CA LEU A 7 6.07 18.39 1.49
C LEU A 7 5.71 17.15 0.65
N ARG A 8 6.61 16.70 -0.25
CA ARG A 8 6.39 15.49 -1.05
C ARG A 8 6.35 14.23 -0.19
N VAL A 9 7.26 14.09 0.77
CA VAL A 9 7.27 12.98 1.73
C VAL A 9 5.99 12.98 2.57
N LEU A 10 5.54 14.16 3.02
CA LEU A 10 4.30 14.29 3.78
C LEU A 10 3.08 13.87 2.95
N ARG A 11 2.94 14.39 1.73
CA ARG A 11 1.86 14.00 0.80
C ARG A 11 1.89 12.50 0.50
N PHE A 12 3.07 11.93 0.31
CA PHE A 12 3.24 10.50 0.11
C PHE A 12 2.71 9.70 1.31
N GLY A 13 3.08 10.10 2.53
CA GLY A 13 2.60 9.47 3.76
C GLY A 13 1.09 9.58 3.93
N ILE A 14 0.50 10.74 3.64
CA ILE A 14 -0.96 10.94 3.71
C ILE A 14 -1.69 10.04 2.71
N VAL A 15 -1.25 10.00 1.44
CA VAL A 15 -1.88 9.14 0.43
C VAL A 15 -1.79 7.66 0.83
N GLY A 16 -0.64 7.22 1.34
CA GLY A 16 -0.45 5.86 1.83
C GLY A 16 -1.38 5.51 2.99
N LEU A 17 -1.50 6.40 3.99
CA LEU A 17 -2.37 6.18 5.14
C LEU A 17 -3.85 6.16 4.73
N THR A 18 -4.25 7.05 3.83
CA THR A 18 -5.61 7.06 3.28
C THR A 18 -5.91 5.76 2.53
N ALA A 19 -4.99 5.28 1.68
CA ALA A 19 -5.16 4.02 0.98
C ALA A 19 -5.27 2.83 1.95
N ALA A 20 -4.45 2.79 3.01
CA ALA A 20 -4.53 1.75 4.03
C ALA A 20 -5.85 1.77 4.80
N ALA A 21 -6.35 2.95 5.17
CA ALA A 21 -7.66 3.10 5.81
C ALA A 21 -8.79 2.64 4.88
N VAL A 22 -8.76 3.04 3.61
CA VAL A 22 -9.72 2.59 2.60
C VAL A 22 -9.67 1.07 2.42
N HIS A 23 -8.47 0.47 2.37
CA HIS A 23 -8.31 -0.99 2.31
C HIS A 23 -9.04 -1.63 3.49
N TYR A 24 -8.67 -1.27 4.71
CA TYR A 24 -9.22 -1.85 5.93
C TYR A 24 -10.75 -1.77 5.99
N TRP A 25 -11.32 -0.58 5.76
CA TRP A 25 -12.76 -0.39 5.79
C TRP A 25 -13.49 -1.06 4.63
N THR A 26 -12.88 -1.14 3.44
CA THR A 26 -13.47 -1.87 2.31
C THR A 26 -13.57 -3.36 2.62
N VAL A 27 -12.55 -3.96 3.25
CA VAL A 27 -12.60 -5.37 3.65
C VAL A 27 -13.71 -5.61 4.64
N ILE A 28 -13.81 -4.78 5.69
CA ILE A 28 -14.89 -4.88 6.67
C ILE A 28 -16.25 -4.74 5.96
N ALA A 29 -16.43 -3.74 5.10
CA ALA A 29 -17.69 -3.56 4.38
C ALA A 29 -18.02 -4.78 3.50
N LEU A 30 -17.04 -5.37 2.82
CA LEU A 30 -17.25 -6.57 2.00
C LEU A 30 -17.61 -7.80 2.82
N VAL A 31 -17.01 -7.97 4.00
CA VAL A 31 -17.37 -9.09 4.90
C VAL A 31 -18.74 -8.86 5.52
N GLU A 32 -18.98 -7.69 6.11
CA GLU A 32 -20.19 -7.44 6.91
C GLU A 32 -21.46 -7.19 6.06
N LEU A 33 -21.33 -6.55 4.88
CA LEU A 33 -22.48 -6.21 4.04
C LEU A 33 -22.78 -7.25 2.96
N PHE A 34 -21.77 -8.03 2.54
CA PHE A 34 -21.89 -8.96 1.41
C PHE A 34 -21.52 -10.40 1.78
N ASP A 35 -21.27 -10.69 3.07
CA ASP A 35 -20.89 -12.01 3.60
C ASP A 35 -19.70 -12.62 2.83
N ALA A 36 -18.80 -11.77 2.34
CA ALA A 36 -17.62 -12.23 1.62
C ALA A 36 -16.64 -12.88 2.60
N ALA A 37 -16.08 -14.04 2.23
CA ALA A 37 -15.00 -14.64 2.99
C ALA A 37 -13.82 -13.64 3.17
N PRO A 38 -13.22 -13.51 4.37
CA PRO A 38 -12.23 -12.47 4.66
C PRO A 38 -11.08 -12.35 3.67
N LEU A 39 -10.55 -13.47 3.16
CA LEU A 39 -9.50 -13.48 2.14
C LEU A 39 -9.97 -12.90 0.80
N ARG A 40 -11.17 -13.27 0.34
CA ARG A 40 -11.76 -12.68 -0.88
C ARG A 40 -12.03 -11.20 -0.71
N ALA A 41 -12.52 -10.80 0.47
CA ALA A 41 -12.70 -9.41 0.82
C ALA A 41 -11.37 -8.64 0.82
N ASN A 42 -10.27 -9.25 1.29
CA ASN A 42 -8.93 -8.65 1.28
C ASN A 42 -8.45 -8.30 -0.14
N VAL A 43 -8.67 -9.19 -1.11
CA VAL A 43 -8.41 -8.92 -2.53
C VAL A 43 -9.23 -7.73 -3.03
N GLY A 44 -10.53 -7.68 -2.71
CA GLY A 44 -11.39 -6.55 -3.08
C GLY A 44 -10.93 -5.22 -2.46
N GLY A 45 -10.56 -5.24 -1.19
CA GLY A 45 -10.01 -4.09 -0.48
C GLY A 45 -8.71 -3.58 -1.09
N PHE A 46 -7.82 -4.50 -1.49
CA PHE A 46 -6.58 -4.14 -2.19
C PHE A 46 -6.86 -3.45 -3.53
N VAL A 47 -7.79 -3.96 -4.34
CA VAL A 47 -8.13 -3.35 -5.64
C VAL A 47 -8.60 -1.90 -5.45
N VAL A 48 -9.49 -1.65 -4.49
CA VAL A 48 -9.98 -0.30 -4.21
C VAL A 48 -8.85 0.60 -3.69
N ALA A 49 -8.07 0.13 -2.72
CA ALA A 49 -6.97 0.89 -2.14
C ALA A 49 -5.85 1.20 -3.15
N PHE A 50 -5.57 0.27 -4.07
CA PHE A 50 -4.61 0.46 -5.14
C PHE A 50 -4.98 1.66 -6.01
N TRP A 51 -6.25 1.78 -6.43
CA TRP A 51 -6.70 2.92 -7.23
C TRP A 51 -6.64 4.23 -6.46
N VAL A 52 -7.03 4.24 -5.18
CA VAL A 52 -6.90 5.42 -4.31
C VAL A 52 -5.44 5.87 -4.20
N SER A 53 -4.52 4.92 -3.98
CA SER A 53 -3.09 5.22 -3.90
C SER A 53 -2.54 5.72 -5.24
N TYR A 54 -2.87 5.05 -6.34
CA TYR A 54 -2.42 5.43 -7.67
C TYR A 54 -2.86 6.84 -8.06
N PHE A 55 -4.15 7.15 -7.91
CA PHE A 55 -4.67 8.47 -8.25
C PHE A 55 -4.19 9.54 -7.28
N GLY A 56 -4.05 9.24 -5.99
CA GLY A 56 -3.48 10.16 -5.00
C GLY A 56 -2.03 10.52 -5.32
N HIS A 57 -1.20 9.52 -5.63
CA HIS A 57 0.19 9.77 -6.01
C HIS A 57 0.31 10.49 -7.35
N ARG A 58 -0.49 10.10 -8.34
CA ARG A 58 -0.50 10.71 -9.68
C ARG A 58 -0.94 12.17 -9.67
N HIS A 59 -1.99 12.51 -8.93
CA HIS A 59 -2.57 13.85 -8.97
C HIS A 59 -2.02 14.81 -7.91
N TRP A 60 -1.47 14.30 -6.81
CA TRP A 60 -1.08 15.16 -5.67
C TRP A 60 0.37 15.02 -5.24
N THR A 61 0.90 13.79 -5.14
CA THR A 61 2.29 13.59 -4.71
C THR A 61 3.30 13.94 -5.81
N PHE A 62 3.01 13.57 -7.06
CA PHE A 62 3.90 13.74 -8.21
C PHE A 62 3.31 14.64 -9.31
N SER A 63 2.40 15.54 -8.93
CA SER A 63 1.80 16.54 -9.83
C SER A 63 2.83 17.34 -10.63
N ASP A 64 4.00 17.57 -10.02
CA ASP A 64 5.04 18.46 -10.53
C ASP A 64 6.05 17.74 -11.45
N THR A 65 5.91 16.43 -11.64
CA THR A 65 6.86 15.57 -12.39
C THR A 65 6.13 14.74 -13.45
N ARG A 66 5.04 15.27 -14.01
CA ARG A 66 4.25 14.59 -15.05
C ARG A 66 5.14 14.34 -16.28
N GLU A 67 5.58 13.10 -16.44
CA GLU A 67 6.13 12.62 -17.70
C GLU A 67 4.99 12.35 -18.69
N GLU A 68 4.95 13.11 -19.79
CA GLU A 68 3.99 12.92 -20.88
C GLU A 68 4.47 11.77 -21.80
N GLY A 69 3.58 10.82 -22.10
CA GLY A 69 3.83 9.76 -23.10
C GLY A 69 4.31 8.40 -22.56
N ARG A 70 5.26 7.76 -23.28
CA ARG A 70 5.67 6.34 -23.12
C ARG A 70 6.21 5.96 -21.73
N GLY A 71 6.78 6.91 -20.98
CA GLY A 71 7.27 6.67 -19.61
C GLY A 71 6.17 6.36 -18.60
N GLN A 72 4.94 6.84 -18.86
CA GLN A 72 3.82 6.74 -17.93
C GLN A 72 3.33 5.29 -17.74
N ALA A 73 3.28 4.52 -18.83
CA ALA A 73 2.89 3.11 -18.78
C ALA A 73 3.94 2.26 -18.04
N ALA A 74 5.23 2.52 -18.27
CA ALA A 74 6.31 1.82 -17.57
C ALA A 74 6.33 2.16 -16.07
N SER A 75 6.09 3.42 -15.70
CA SER A 75 5.97 3.84 -14.30
C SER A 75 4.76 3.20 -13.61
N PHE A 76 3.61 3.16 -14.29
CA PHE A 76 2.42 2.46 -13.80
C PHE A 76 2.68 0.97 -13.58
N LEU A 77 3.28 0.27 -14.56
CA LEU A 77 3.58 -1.16 -14.42
C LEU A 77 4.55 -1.44 -13.27
N ARG A 78 5.57 -0.59 -13.08
CA ARG A 78 6.46 -0.70 -11.92
C ARG A 78 5.71 -0.52 -10.60
N PHE A 79 4.85 0.49 -10.52
CA PHE A 79 4.01 0.74 -9.34
C PHE A 79 3.07 -0.44 -9.06
N LEU A 80 2.41 -0.95 -10.09
CA LEU A 80 1.53 -2.12 -10.01
C LEU A 80 2.30 -3.35 -9.54
N SER A 81 3.47 -3.64 -10.11
CA SER A 81 4.29 -4.79 -9.69
C SER A 81 4.68 -4.71 -8.21
N VAL A 82 5.10 -3.54 -7.73
CA VAL A 82 5.44 -3.34 -6.31
C VAL A 82 4.20 -3.51 -5.43
N ALA A 83 3.06 -2.94 -5.83
CA ALA A 83 1.81 -3.06 -5.09
C ALA A 83 1.32 -4.51 -5.01
N VAL A 84 1.36 -5.25 -6.13
CA VAL A 84 0.97 -6.67 -6.18
C VAL A 84 1.90 -7.53 -5.32
N LEU A 85 3.22 -7.32 -5.39
CA LEU A 85 4.16 -8.06 -4.53
C LEU A 85 3.92 -7.78 -3.05
N GLY A 86 3.72 -6.51 -2.68
CA GLY A 86 3.37 -6.13 -1.31
C GLY A 86 2.04 -6.76 -0.86
N PHE A 87 1.06 -6.82 -1.76
CA PHE A 87 -0.22 -7.45 -1.49
C PHE A 87 -0.11 -8.97 -1.33
N LEU A 88 0.71 -9.66 -2.12
CA LEU A 88 0.91 -11.10 -1.93
C LEU A 88 1.50 -11.43 -0.56
N VAL A 89 2.41 -10.59 -0.06
CA VAL A 89 2.93 -10.73 1.32
C VAL A 89 1.82 -10.46 2.34
N ASN A 90 1.01 -9.41 2.13
CA ASN A 90 -0.15 -9.12 2.98
C ASN A 90 -1.14 -10.30 3.03
N GLU A 91 -1.56 -10.80 1.87
CA GLU A 91 -2.51 -11.90 1.73
C GLU A 91 -1.99 -13.18 2.38
N LEU A 92 -0.71 -13.51 2.19
CA LEU A 92 -0.10 -14.68 2.81
C LEU A 92 -0.06 -14.56 4.33
N LEU A 93 0.36 -13.41 4.86
CA LEU A 93 0.38 -13.17 6.30
C LEU A 93 -1.04 -13.22 6.89
N PHE A 94 -2.02 -12.66 6.20
CA PHE A 94 -3.41 -12.69 6.62
C PHE A 94 -3.98 -14.11 6.62
N PHE A 95 -3.72 -14.88 5.57
CA PHE A 95 -4.05 -16.30 5.51
C PHE A 95 -3.45 -17.07 6.70
N VAL A 96 -2.15 -16.92 6.95
CA VAL A 96 -1.48 -17.61 8.06
C VAL A 96 -2.11 -17.23 9.40
N LEU A 97 -2.32 -15.93 9.65
CA LEU A 97 -2.86 -15.47 10.92
C LEU A 97 -4.29 -15.97 11.17
N LEU A 98 -5.14 -15.98 10.14
CA LEU A 98 -6.51 -16.51 10.23
C LEU A 98 -6.57 -18.02 10.51
N HIS A 99 -5.61 -18.81 10.00
CA HIS A 99 -5.63 -20.26 10.16
C HIS A 99 -4.85 -20.76 11.38
N THR A 100 -3.92 -19.96 11.91
CA THR A 100 -3.09 -20.34 13.06
C THR A 100 -3.59 -19.79 14.39
N THR A 101 -4.51 -18.83 14.36
CA THR A 101 -5.02 -18.16 15.56
C THR A 101 -6.54 -18.10 15.55
N HIS A 102 -7.14 -17.99 16.73
CA HIS A 102 -8.59 -17.86 16.90
C HIS A 102 -9.05 -16.40 16.98
N MET A 103 -8.23 -15.45 16.52
CA MET A 103 -8.56 -14.03 16.63
C MET A 103 -9.59 -13.61 15.56
N PRO A 104 -10.40 -12.56 15.84
CA PRO A 104 -11.32 -12.03 14.84
C PRO A 104 -10.58 -11.51 13.60
N TYR A 105 -11.18 -11.67 12.42
CA TYR A 105 -10.53 -11.34 11.15
C TYR A 105 -10.11 -9.87 11.04
N TYR A 106 -10.88 -8.94 11.61
CA TYR A 106 -10.56 -7.51 11.57
C TYR A 106 -9.33 -7.18 12.43
N VAL A 107 -9.10 -7.90 13.53
CA VAL A 107 -7.88 -7.77 14.34
C VAL A 107 -6.68 -8.31 13.56
N ALA A 108 -6.83 -9.49 12.97
CA ALA A 108 -5.79 -10.08 12.12
C ALA A 108 -5.43 -9.16 10.94
N LEU A 109 -6.44 -8.58 10.29
CA LEU A 109 -6.25 -7.63 9.19
C LEU A 109 -5.51 -6.37 9.65
N ALA A 110 -5.90 -5.79 10.79
CA ALA A 110 -5.24 -4.60 11.34
C ALA A 110 -3.75 -4.88 11.63
N ILE A 111 -3.44 -6.02 12.25
CA ILE A 111 -2.06 -6.44 12.51
C ILE A 111 -1.28 -6.54 11.20
N VAL A 112 -1.81 -7.25 10.21
CA VAL A 112 -1.11 -7.47 8.94
C VAL A 112 -0.90 -6.17 8.17
N VAL A 113 -1.91 -5.30 8.07
CA VAL A 113 -1.78 -3.99 7.40
C VAL A 113 -0.70 -3.14 8.07
N LEU A 114 -0.67 -3.10 9.41
CA LEU A 114 0.35 -2.37 10.15
C LEU A 114 1.74 -2.98 9.99
N THR A 115 1.86 -4.31 10.02
CA THR A 115 3.12 -5.02 9.80
C THR A 115 3.67 -4.76 8.41
N VAL A 116 2.85 -4.88 7.37
CA VAL A 116 3.26 -4.61 5.98
C VAL A 116 3.65 -3.15 5.78
N ALA A 117 2.92 -2.20 6.39
CA ALA A 117 3.27 -0.78 6.36
C ALA A 117 4.62 -0.52 7.05
N ALA A 118 4.86 -1.12 8.22
CA ALA A 118 6.12 -1.00 8.94
C ALA A 118 7.29 -1.61 8.15
N MET A 119 7.11 -2.80 7.58
CA MET A 119 8.12 -3.43 6.71
C MET A 119 8.44 -2.57 5.50
N THR A 120 7.41 -2.04 4.83
CA THR A 120 7.57 -1.16 3.67
C THR A 120 8.33 0.11 4.05
N TYR A 121 8.04 0.71 5.20
CA TYR A 121 8.77 1.86 5.72
C TYR A 121 10.23 1.53 6.03
N VAL A 122 10.51 0.42 6.72
CA VAL A 122 11.88 -0.01 7.04
C VAL A 122 12.67 -0.30 5.76
N LEU A 123 12.10 -1.02 4.79
CA LEU A 123 12.73 -1.29 3.50
C LEU A 123 13.01 0.01 2.75
N SER A 124 12.02 0.91 2.67
CA SER A 124 12.18 2.21 2.02
C SER A 124 13.27 3.05 2.69
N LYS A 125 13.33 3.04 4.02
CA LYS A 125 14.38 3.71 4.80
C LYS A 125 15.75 3.10 4.51
N LEU A 126 15.91 1.78 4.65
CA LEU A 126 17.20 1.10 4.44
C LEU A 126 17.72 1.22 3.00
N TRP A 127 16.82 1.23 2.01
CA TRP A 127 17.18 1.39 0.60
C TRP A 127 17.50 2.85 0.25
N ALA A 128 16.73 3.82 0.75
CA ALA A 128 16.98 5.25 0.54
C ALA A 128 18.25 5.76 1.24
N PHE A 129 18.68 5.11 2.33
CA PHE A 129 19.91 5.46 3.05
C PHE A 129 21.15 4.65 2.63
N ARG A 130 21.02 3.64 1.77
CA ARG A 130 22.16 3.10 1.02
C ARG A 130 22.51 4.06 -0.12
N ARG A 131 23.09 5.22 0.23
CA ARG A 131 23.88 5.97 -0.75
C ARG A 131 25.02 5.06 -1.20
N VAL A 132 25.09 4.86 -2.51
CA VAL A 132 26.23 4.31 -3.23
C VAL A 132 27.48 5.02 -2.70
N SER A 133 28.33 4.30 -1.97
CA SER A 133 29.74 4.67 -1.84
C SER A 133 30.35 4.47 -3.22
N SER A 134 30.30 5.52 -4.05
CA SER A 134 31.13 5.58 -5.24
C SER A 134 32.57 5.74 -4.77
N SER A 135 33.30 4.62 -4.73
CA SER A 135 34.76 4.60 -4.76
C SER A 135 35.23 4.89 -6.18
#